data_AF-A0A7C6Y7K8-F1
#
_entry.id   AF-A0A7C6Y7K8-F1
#
_cell.length_a   1.000
_cell.length_b   1.000
_cell.length_c   1.000
_cell.angle_alpha   90.00
_cell.angle_beta   90.00
_cell.angle_gamma   90.00
#
_symmetry.space_group_name_H-M   'P 1'
#
loop_
_entity.id
_entity.type
_entity.pdbx_description
1 polymer ?
#
loop_
_entity_poly.entity_id
_entity_poly.type
_entity_poly.pdbx_seq_one_letter_code
_entity_poly.pdbx_strand_id
1 'polypeptide(L)' 'MSKIKVVVNGAAGKMGQEVIRAVAAEADLMLVGAVDIS' A
#
# COMPACT_ATOMS: atom_id res chain seq x y z
N MET A 1 5.37 14.67 13.21
CA MET A 1 4.14 14.48 12.38
C MET A 1 3.74 13.02 12.43
N SER A 2 2.44 12.71 12.30
CA SER A 2 1.96 11.33 12.15
C SER A 2 1.92 10.96 10.68
N LYS A 3 2.37 9.76 10.32
CA LYS A 3 2.28 9.23 8.95
C LYS A 3 0.82 9.04 8.51
N ILE A 4 0.58 9.12 7.20
CA ILE A 4 -0.71 8.78 6.57
C ILE A 4 -0.83 7.27 6.46
N LYS A 5 -1.91 6.70 7.00
CA LYS A 5 -2.17 5.26 6.97
C LYS A 5 -2.88 4.89 5.68
N VAL A 6 -2.33 3.93 4.95
CA VAL A 6 -2.81 3.50 3.64
C VAL A 6 -3.17 2.02 3.65
N VAL A 7 -4.32 1.69 3.06
CA VAL A 7 -4.72 0.31 2.72
C VAL A 7 -4.77 0.18 1.20
N VAL A 8 -4.22 -0.91 0.67
CA VAL A 8 -4.23 -1.21 -0.77
C VAL A 8 -5.17 -2.38 -1.06
N ASN A 9 -6.12 -2.17 -1.96
CA ASN A 9 -7.01 -3.22 -2.49
C ASN A 9 -6.46 -3.78 -3.81
N GLY A 10 -6.75 -5.05 -4.11
CA GLY A 10 -6.20 -5.73 -5.28
C GLY A 10 -4.68 -5.91 -5.17
N ALA A 11 -4.19 -6.15 -3.95
CA ALA A 11 -2.78 -6.17 -3.61
C ALA A 11 -1.95 -7.26 -4.33
N ALA A 12 -2.58 -8.37 -4.71
CA ALA A 12 -1.93 -9.44 -5.48
C ALA A 12 -1.85 -9.10 -6.98
N GLY A 13 -2.68 -8.17 -7.47
CA GLY A 13 -2.64 -7.70 -8.85
C GLY A 13 -1.39 -6.88 -9.18
N LYS A 14 -1.04 -6.79 -10.48
CA LYS A 14 0.14 -6.06 -10.96
C LYS A 14 0.16 -4.60 -10.48
N MET A 15 -0.97 -3.91 -10.54
CA MET A 15 -1.08 -2.53 -10.06
C MET A 15 -0.93 -2.46 -8.53
N GLY A 16 -1.59 -3.35 -7.78
CA GLY A 16 -1.52 -3.37 -6.32
C GLY A 16 -0.10 -3.55 -5.80
N GLN A 17 0.68 -4.43 -6.44
CA GLN A 17 2.10 -4.62 -6.12
C GLN A 17 2.93 -3.34 -6.33
N GLU A 18 2.74 -2.63 -7.44
CA GLU A 18 3.45 -1.37 -7.69
C GLU A 18 3.02 -0.25 -6.72
N VAL A 19 1.74 -0.19 -6.36
CA VAL A 19 1.23 0.74 -5.34
C VAL A 19 1.86 0.44 -3.98
N ILE A 20 1.98 -0.82 -3.59
CA ILE A 20 2.65 -1.23 -2.34
C ILE A 20 4.11 -0.77 -2.34
N ARG A 21 4.84 -0.95 -3.46
CA ARG A 21 6.23 -0.47 -3.59
C ARG A 21 6.31 1.05 -3.42
N ALA A 22 5.41 1.80 -4.06
CA ALA A 22 5.39 3.26 -3.98
C ALA A 22 5.07 3.75 -2.56
N VAL A 23 4.07 3.16 -1.91
CA VAL A 23 3.70 3.49 -0.52
C VAL A 23 4.84 3.16 0.45
N ALA A 24 5.56 2.07 0.24
CA ALA A 24 6.70 1.68 1.08
C ALA A 24 7.92 2.59 0.88
N ALA A 25 8.08 3.20 -0.29
CA ALA A 25 9.18 4.11 -0.59
C ALA A 25 8.95 5.55 -0.06
N GLU A 26 7.70 5.96 0.13
CA GLU A 26 7.38 7.31 0.58
C GLU A 26 7.47 7.46 2.10
N ALA A 27 8.16 8.50 2.57
CA ALA A 27 8.51 8.65 3.98
C ALA A 27 7.28 8.98 4.86
N ASP A 28 6.35 9.74 4.29
CA ASP A 28 5.15 10.23 4.98
C ASP A 28 4.00 9.22 4.98
N LEU A 29 4.13 8.12 4.23
CA LEU A 29 3.13 7.07 4.14
C LEU A 29 3.48 5.87 5.03
N MET A 30 2.44 5.14 5.41
CA MET A 30 2.53 3.87 6.13
C MET A 30 1.50 2.90 5.57
N LEU A 31 1.97 1.82 4.95
CA LEU A 31 1.11 0.72 4.56
C LEU A 31 0.64 -0.03 5.81
N VAL A 32 -0.67 -0.06 6.04
CA VAL A 32 -1.28 -0.72 7.20
C VAL A 32 -2.19 -1.90 6.81
N GLY A 33 -2.42 -2.11 5.53
CA GLY A 33 -3.19 -3.24 5.03
C GLY A 33 -3.03 -3.44 3.52
N ALA A 34 -3.07 -4.71 3.12
CA ALA A 34 -3.05 -5.14 1.73
C ALA A 34 -4.12 -6.23 1.58
N VAL A 35 -5.14 -5.97 0.77
CA VAL A 35 -6.34 -6.81 0.65
C VAL A 35 -6.49 -7.28 -0.78
N ASP A 36 -6.86 -8.53 -0.94
CA ASP A 36 -7.26 -9.11 -2.23
C ASP A 36 -8.39 -10.13 -2.01
N ILE A 37 -9.05 -10.53 -3.09
CA ILE A 37 -10.16 -11.50 -3.08
C ILE A 37 -9.71 -12.93 -3.42
N SER A 38 -8.43 -13.12 -3.76
CA SER A 38 -7.83 -14.39 -4.16
C SER A 38 -7.75 -15.41 -3.03
#